data_AF-A0A0V0Q9D3-F1
#
_entry.id   AF-A0A0V0Q9D3-F1
#
_cell.length_a   1.000
_cell.length_b   1.000
_cell.length_c   1.000
_cell.angle_alpha   90.00
_cell.angle_beta   90.00
_cell.angle_gamma   90.00
#
_symmetry.space_group_name_H-M   'P 1'
#
loop_
_entity.id
_entity.type
_entity.pdbx_description
1 polymer ?
#
loop_
_entity_poly.entity_id
_entity_poly.type
_entity_poly.pdbx_seq_one_letter_code
_entity_poly.pdbx_strand_id
1 'polypeptide(L)'
;MDALFNQEQMFLLLQQQQLQQQMAQKQSQLSQMSMFLSMCPNFDENANYPQEILKVVITNEYLYNQIQDLLSDRKTLQQRISNLEAKIEEHQGENSQYSQESQKKKNRRTAQEIQKSFICPYENCSKAYGSDVSLNLHIKIKHNGGSKTEREKLAKAILLAKMNKDEIPKLNIDFPPGYLDNFEEYIKQDLEQQQNEEGQVDQTSSKQLEQPQLKTENKNIETQEQTESLDQMVENKKDDELQLQQLLSHLKKNKNYF
;
A
#
# COMPACT_ATOMS: atom_id res chain seq x y z
N MET A 1 31.82 38.60 -41.17
CA MET A 1 30.56 38.72 -41.95
C MET A 1 29.89 37.37 -42.09
N ASP A 2 30.61 36.33 -42.51
CA ASP A 2 30.02 35.01 -42.81
C ASP A 2 29.43 34.25 -41.61
N ALA A 3 30.00 34.40 -40.40
CA ALA A 3 29.48 33.73 -39.20
C ALA A 3 28.13 34.28 -38.72
N LEU A 4 27.91 35.60 -38.84
CA LEU A 4 26.64 36.24 -38.48
C LEU A 4 25.55 35.93 -39.51
N PHE A 5 25.92 35.91 -40.80
CA PHE A 5 25.03 35.49 -41.87
C PHE A 5 24.57 34.02 -41.72
N ASN A 6 25.48 33.12 -41.34
CA ASN A 6 25.14 31.73 -41.05
C ASN A 6 24.26 31.56 -39.80
N GLN A 7 24.42 32.42 -38.79
CA GLN A 7 23.59 32.40 -37.59
C GLN A 7 22.16 32.88 -37.87
N GLU A 8 21.98 33.93 -38.69
CA GLU A 8 20.67 34.39 -39.13
C GLU A 8 19.96 33.36 -40.01
N GLN A 9 20.68 32.72 -40.94
CA GLN A 9 20.12 31.65 -41.78
C GLN A 9 19.68 30.44 -40.95
N MET A 10 20.47 30.04 -39.94
CA MET A 10 20.09 28.97 -39.01
C MET A 10 18.88 29.33 -38.15
N PHE A 11 18.76 30.58 -37.70
CA PHE A 11 17.60 31.06 -36.96
C PHE A 11 16.34 31.04 -37.84
N LEU A 12 16.43 31.50 -39.09
CA LEU A 12 15.33 31.51 -40.04
C LEU A 12 14.86 30.08 -40.38
N LEU A 13 15.80 29.14 -40.54
CA LEU A 13 15.50 27.73 -40.78
C LEU A 13 14.80 27.08 -39.57
N LEU A 14 15.27 27.38 -38.35
CA LEU A 14 14.63 26.90 -37.12
C LEU A 14 13.21 27.46 -36.98
N GLN A 15 13.02 28.73 -37.30
CA GLN A 15 11.70 29.36 -37.28
C GLN A 15 10.77 28.74 -38.33
N GLN A 16 11.26 28.47 -39.54
CA GLN A 16 10.51 27.76 -40.57
C GLN A 16 10.12 26.35 -40.13
N GLN A 17 11.03 25.62 -39.49
CA GLN A 17 10.75 24.28 -38.96
C GLN A 17 9.68 24.31 -37.85
N GLN A 18 9.75 25.28 -36.94
CA GLN A 18 8.72 25.48 -35.91
C GLN A 18 7.35 25.78 -36.54
N LEU A 19 7.31 26.64 -37.56
CA LEU A 19 6.06 26.98 -38.25
C LEU A 19 5.45 25.76 -38.96
N GLN A 20 6.29 24.93 -39.58
CA GLN A 20 5.86 23.67 -40.19
C GLN A 20 5.32 22.68 -39.15
N GLN A 21 5.95 22.58 -37.98
CA GLN A 21 5.45 21.77 -36.87
C GLN A 21 4.08 22.26 -36.38
N GLN A 22 3.90 23.58 -36.23
CA GLN A 22 2.61 24.16 -35.84
C GLN A 22 1.52 23.89 -36.88
N MET A 23 1.83 24.00 -38.17
CA MET A 23 0.89 23.70 -39.26
C MET A 23 0.48 22.22 -39.25
N ALA A 24 1.44 21.31 -39.06
CA ALA A 24 1.17 19.88 -38.95
C ALA A 24 0.28 19.56 -37.73
N GLN A 25 0.54 20.21 -36.58
CA GLN A 25 -0.30 20.07 -35.39
C GLN A 25 -1.74 20.55 -35.63
N LYS A 26 -1.91 21.75 -36.23
CA LYS A 26 -3.24 22.28 -36.57
C LYS A 26 -3.98 21.38 -37.55
N GLN A 27 -3.28 20.83 -38.54
CA GLN A 27 -3.88 19.91 -39.50
C GLN A 27 -4.30 18.58 -38.85
N SER A 28 -3.52 18.08 -37.89
CA SER A 28 -3.90 16.93 -37.06
C SER A 28 -5.16 17.22 -36.24
N GLN A 29 -5.24 18.39 -35.59
CA GLN A 29 -6.43 18.80 -34.84
C GLN A 29 -7.67 18.91 -35.72
N LEU A 30 -7.55 19.49 -36.92
CA LEU A 30 -8.64 19.56 -37.92
C LEU A 30 -9.10 18.16 -38.35
N SER A 31 -8.16 17.23 -38.56
CA SER A 31 -8.49 15.84 -38.89
C SER A 31 -9.24 15.14 -37.75
N GLN A 32 -8.79 15.32 -36.50
CA GLN A 32 -9.47 14.80 -35.32
C GLN A 32 -10.88 15.37 -35.18
N MET A 33 -11.04 16.69 -35.34
CA MET A 33 -12.34 17.35 -35.25
C MET A 33 -13.29 16.89 -36.36
N SER A 34 -12.78 16.69 -37.58
CA SER A 34 -13.53 16.09 -38.70
C SER A 34 -14.00 14.66 -38.39
N MET A 35 -13.14 13.84 -37.77
CA MET A 35 -13.50 12.50 -37.32
C MET A 35 -14.60 12.54 -36.24
N PHE A 36 -14.56 13.49 -35.30
CA PHE A 36 -15.64 13.62 -34.32
C PHE A 36 -16.97 14.02 -34.94
N LEU A 37 -16.96 14.95 -35.91
CA LEU A 37 -18.15 15.36 -36.64
C LEU A 37 -18.78 14.20 -37.43
N SER A 38 -17.97 13.28 -37.97
CA SER A 38 -18.48 12.11 -38.69
C SER A 38 -19.07 11.03 -37.79
N MET A 39 -18.80 11.08 -36.48
CA MET A 39 -19.38 10.18 -35.48
C MET A 39 -20.68 10.71 -34.88
N CYS A 40 -21.08 11.96 -35.17
CA CYS A 40 -22.34 12.50 -34.70
C CYS A 40 -23.52 11.80 -35.40
N PRO A 41 -24.47 11.23 -34.65
CA PRO A 41 -25.64 10.60 -35.24
C PRO A 41 -26.50 11.64 -35.98
N ASN A 42 -27.15 11.21 -37.07
CA ASN A 42 -28.09 12.04 -37.82
C ASN A 42 -29.29 12.42 -36.95
N PHE A 43 -29.93 13.55 -37.27
CA PHE A 43 -31.15 13.99 -36.58
C PHE A 43 -32.31 13.00 -36.84
N ASP A 44 -32.99 12.61 -35.77
CA ASP A 44 -34.13 11.69 -35.72
C ASP A 44 -35.30 12.40 -35.03
N GLU A 45 -36.39 12.60 -35.76
CA GLU A 45 -37.57 13.32 -35.31
C GLU A 45 -38.31 12.61 -34.16
N ASN A 46 -38.10 11.30 -33.97
CA ASN A 46 -38.76 10.51 -32.92
C ASN A 46 -37.97 10.46 -31.59
N ALA A 47 -36.76 11.04 -31.54
CA ALA A 47 -35.91 10.98 -30.37
C ALA A 47 -36.25 12.08 -29.34
N ASN A 48 -36.27 11.71 -28.05
CA ASN A 48 -36.43 12.66 -26.95
C ASN A 48 -35.09 13.34 -26.60
N TYR A 49 -34.67 14.27 -27.47
CA TYR A 49 -33.44 15.03 -27.30
C TYR A 49 -33.27 15.72 -25.95
N PRO A 50 -34.30 16.36 -25.36
CA PRO A 50 -34.16 16.97 -24.03
C PRO A 50 -33.68 15.99 -22.96
N GLN A 51 -34.19 14.75 -22.97
CA GLN A 51 -33.79 13.74 -21.99
C GLN A 51 -32.39 13.19 -22.27
N GLU A 52 -32.02 12.99 -23.53
CA GLU A 52 -30.67 12.54 -23.91
C GLU A 52 -29.61 13.59 -23.58
N ILE A 53 -29.90 14.88 -23.80
CA ILE A 53 -29.00 15.98 -23.43
C ILE A 53 -28.75 15.97 -21.91
N LEU A 54 -29.81 15.83 -21.11
CA LEU A 54 -29.67 15.78 -19.66
C LEU A 54 -28.82 14.58 -19.21
N LYS A 55 -29.02 13.40 -19.79
CA LYS A 55 -28.19 12.23 -19.51
C LYS A 55 -26.72 12.51 -19.81
N VAL A 56 -26.41 13.07 -20.98
CA VAL A 56 -25.04 13.40 -21.38
C VAL A 56 -24.40 14.40 -20.42
N VAL A 57 -25.12 15.45 -20.02
CA VAL A 57 -24.62 16.45 -19.07
C VAL A 57 -24.30 15.81 -17.72
N ILE A 58 -25.21 15.01 -17.17
CA ILE A 58 -25.01 14.32 -15.88
C ILE A 58 -23.82 13.35 -15.97
N THR A 59 -23.73 12.57 -17.05
CA THR A 59 -22.62 11.64 -17.24
C THR A 59 -21.29 12.37 -17.38
N ASN A 60 -21.26 13.51 -18.08
CA ASN A 60 -20.04 14.31 -18.25
C ASN A 60 -19.59 14.91 -16.91
N GLU A 61 -20.53 15.39 -16.10
CA GLU A 61 -20.23 15.88 -14.75
C GLU A 61 -19.65 14.77 -13.86
N TYR A 62 -20.26 13.57 -13.90
CA TYR A 62 -19.74 12.42 -13.18
C TYR A 62 -18.35 11.98 -13.65
N LEU A 63 -18.11 11.95 -14.96
CA LEU A 63 -16.80 11.63 -15.52
C LEU A 63 -15.76 12.69 -15.17
N TYR A 64 -16.14 13.97 -15.18
CA TYR A 64 -15.26 15.05 -14.76
C TYR A 64 -14.81 14.88 -13.32
N ASN A 65 -15.74 14.59 -12.41
CA ASN A 65 -15.42 14.36 -10.99
C ASN A 65 -14.48 13.15 -10.81
N GLN A 66 -14.73 12.04 -11.50
CA GLN A 66 -13.82 10.88 -11.49
C GLN A 66 -12.42 11.23 -12.00
N ILE A 67 -12.31 12.06 -13.04
CA ILE A 67 -11.02 12.53 -13.54
C ILE A 67 -10.31 13.37 -12.48
N GLN A 68 -11.03 14.24 -11.76
CA GLN A 68 -10.43 15.03 -10.68
C GLN A 68 -9.92 14.14 -9.54
N ASP A 69 -10.69 13.14 -9.15
CA ASP A 69 -10.26 12.16 -8.13
C ASP A 69 -8.98 11.44 -8.55
N LEU A 70 -8.94 10.92 -9.78
CA LEU A 70 -7.75 10.26 -10.33
C LEU A 70 -6.54 11.20 -10.43
N LEU A 71 -6.76 12.48 -10.75
CA LEU A 71 -5.69 13.48 -10.76
C LEU A 71 -5.14 13.74 -9.36
N SER A 72 -6.00 13.76 -8.35
CA SER A 72 -5.61 13.89 -6.94
C SER A 72 -4.79 12.68 -6.46
N ASP A 73 -5.24 11.46 -6.82
CA ASP A 73 -4.53 10.22 -6.51
C ASP A 73 -3.16 10.18 -7.18
N ARG A 74 -3.09 10.55 -8.46
CA ARG A 74 -1.83 10.66 -9.20
C ARG A 74 -0.86 11.60 -8.49
N LYS A 75 -1.33 12.75 -7.99
CA LYS A 75 -0.51 13.71 -7.26
C LYS A 75 0.02 13.14 -5.96
N THR A 76 -0.83 12.48 -5.18
CA THR A 76 -0.44 11.81 -3.93
C THR A 76 0.60 10.71 -4.17
N LEU A 77 0.38 9.89 -5.19
CA LEU A 77 1.34 8.84 -5.57
C LEU A 77 2.68 9.44 -6.03
N GLN A 78 2.65 10.52 -6.80
CA GLN A 78 3.85 11.22 -7.25
C GLN A 78 4.66 11.77 -6.05
N GLN A 79 3.98 12.33 -5.05
CA GLN A 79 4.64 12.76 -3.80
C GLN A 79 5.24 11.58 -3.03
N ARG A 80 4.53 10.45 -2.93
CA ARG A 80 5.06 9.24 -2.29
C ARG A 80 6.30 8.71 -3.00
N ILE A 81 6.30 8.69 -4.33
CA ILE A 81 7.46 8.29 -5.12
C ILE A 81 8.63 9.21 -4.82
N SER A 82 8.44 10.53 -4.87
CA SER A 82 9.50 11.50 -4.55
C SER A 82 10.07 11.33 -3.14
N ASN A 83 9.21 11.05 -2.15
CA ASN A 83 9.66 10.78 -0.78
C ASN A 83 10.45 9.47 -0.68
N LEU A 84 10.07 8.44 -1.42
CA LEU A 84 10.81 7.18 -1.46
C LEU A 84 12.14 7.33 -2.19
N GLU A 85 12.19 8.11 -3.27
CA GLU A 85 13.42 8.45 -3.98
C GLU A 85 14.39 9.19 -3.05
N ALA A 86 13.93 10.20 -2.30
CA ALA A 86 14.75 10.90 -1.31
C ALA A 86 15.29 9.95 -0.23
N LYS A 87 14.45 9.05 0.32
CA LYS A 87 14.89 8.03 1.29
C LYS A 87 15.92 7.06 0.70
N ILE A 88 15.79 6.70 -0.57
CA ILE A 88 16.76 5.85 -1.25
C ILE A 88 18.09 6.59 -1.40
N GLU A 89 18.09 7.87 -1.75
CA GLU A 89 19.31 8.69 -1.84
C GLU A 89 20.02 8.82 -0.48
N GLU A 90 19.27 9.06 0.60
CA GLU A 90 19.79 9.08 1.98
C GLU A 90 20.47 7.74 2.34
N HIS A 91 19.78 6.62 2.09
CA HIS A 91 20.34 5.29 2.36
C HIS A 91 21.50 4.89 1.45
N GLN A 92 21.61 5.46 0.24
CA GLN A 92 22.77 5.25 -0.64
C GLN A 92 24.00 6.04 -0.15
N GLY A 93 23.80 7.23 0.44
CA GLY A 93 24.86 8.00 1.09
C GLY A 93 25.46 7.26 2.30
N GLU A 94 24.62 6.61 3.10
CA GLU A 94 25.05 5.82 4.27
C GLU A 94 25.67 4.46 3.89
N ASN A 95 25.27 3.86 2.77
CA ASN A 95 25.83 2.59 2.30
C ASN A 95 27.25 2.68 1.73
N SER A 96 27.73 3.88 1.38
CA SER A 96 29.09 4.07 0.82
C SER A 96 30.19 3.90 1.87
N GLN A 97 29.92 4.19 3.15
CA GLN A 97 30.83 3.84 4.25
C GLN A 97 30.69 2.36 4.68
N TYR A 98 29.51 1.75 4.55
CA TYR A 98 29.27 0.35 4.98
C TYR A 98 29.67 -0.72 3.94
N SER A 99 29.77 -0.36 2.65
CA SER A 99 30.04 -1.31 1.56
C SER A 99 31.51 -1.77 1.48
N GLN A 100 32.45 -1.07 2.11
CA GLN A 100 33.86 -1.53 2.18
C GLN A 100 34.08 -2.60 3.26
N GLU A 101 33.21 -2.69 4.27
CA GLU A 101 33.37 -3.64 5.38
C GLU A 101 32.68 -4.99 5.13
N SER A 102 31.62 -5.01 4.33
CA SER A 102 30.78 -6.19 4.09
C SER A 102 31.25 -7.10 2.93
N GLN A 103 32.21 -6.66 2.10
CA GLN A 103 32.85 -7.51 1.08
C GLN A 103 34.02 -8.35 1.58
N LYS A 104 34.39 -8.24 2.86
CA LYS A 104 35.23 -9.25 3.49
C LYS A 104 34.40 -10.52 3.59
N LYS A 105 34.80 -11.59 2.90
CA LYS A 105 34.23 -12.93 3.11
C LYS A 105 34.17 -13.16 4.60
N LYS A 106 32.95 -13.16 5.17
CA LYS A 106 32.74 -13.39 6.60
C LYS A 106 33.45 -14.71 6.92
N ASN A 107 34.50 -14.64 7.75
CA ASN A 107 35.25 -15.82 8.12
C ASN A 107 34.25 -16.78 8.78
N ARG A 108 33.98 -17.90 8.11
CA ARG A 108 33.03 -18.88 8.65
C ARG A 108 33.74 -19.54 9.82
N ARG A 109 33.15 -19.41 11.02
CA ARG A 109 33.61 -20.14 12.21
C ARG A 109 33.74 -21.62 11.87
N THR A 110 34.83 -22.24 12.33
CA THR A 110 35.02 -23.67 12.17
C THR A 110 34.00 -24.43 13.04
N ALA A 111 33.72 -25.70 12.72
CA ALA A 111 32.74 -26.48 13.46
C ALA A 111 33.09 -26.66 14.96
N GLN A 112 34.35 -26.46 15.33
CA GLN A 112 34.85 -26.53 16.71
C GLN A 112 34.61 -25.21 17.49
N GLU A 113 34.60 -24.07 16.80
CA GLU A 113 34.37 -22.75 17.42
C GLU A 113 32.90 -22.45 17.72
N ILE A 114 31.98 -23.23 17.14
CA ILE A 114 30.55 -23.03 17.32
C ILE A 114 30.10 -23.71 18.62
N GLN A 115 29.70 -22.92 19.60
CA GLN A 115 29.05 -23.41 20.82
C GLN A 115 27.72 -24.08 20.46
N LYS A 116 27.56 -25.35 20.84
CA LYS A 116 26.38 -26.17 20.54
C LYS A 116 25.43 -26.18 21.73
N SER A 117 24.78 -25.05 22.00
CA SER A 117 23.85 -24.90 23.12
C SER A 117 22.46 -25.50 22.87
N PHE A 118 22.10 -25.80 21.62
CA PHE A 118 20.76 -26.27 21.25
C PHE A 118 20.72 -27.80 21.16
N ILE A 119 20.25 -28.46 22.21
CA ILE A 119 20.17 -29.92 22.31
C ILE A 119 18.81 -30.41 21.80
N CYS A 120 18.79 -31.52 21.06
CA CYS A 120 17.55 -32.15 20.64
C CYS A 120 16.76 -32.69 21.86
N PRO A 121 15.47 -32.35 22.01
CA PRO A 121 14.67 -32.73 23.19
C PRO A 121 14.14 -34.17 23.15
N TYR A 122 14.44 -34.96 22.11
CA TYR A 122 13.98 -36.34 22.02
C TYR A 122 14.91 -37.27 22.79
N GLU A 123 14.37 -38.12 23.66
CA GLU A 123 15.14 -39.06 24.51
C GLU A 123 16.06 -40.00 23.73
N ASN A 124 15.70 -40.34 22.49
CA ASN A 124 16.51 -41.16 21.60
C ASN A 124 17.52 -40.37 20.74
N CYS A 125 17.65 -39.05 20.95
CA CYS A 125 18.55 -38.19 20.19
C CYS A 125 19.31 -37.19 21.07
N SER A 126 20.58 -37.47 21.31
CA SER A 126 21.48 -36.60 22.09
C SER A 126 22.28 -35.60 21.22
N LYS A 127 21.77 -35.23 20.04
CA LYS A 127 22.49 -34.33 19.12
C LYS A 127 22.35 -32.87 19.54
N ALA A 128 23.48 -32.15 19.53
CA ALA A 128 23.55 -30.73 19.83
C ALA A 128 23.93 -29.90 18.60
N TYR A 129 23.34 -28.72 18.50
CA TYR A 129 23.38 -27.82 17.36
C TYR A 129 23.80 -26.41 17.78
N GLY A 130 24.43 -25.68 16.86
CA GLY A 130 24.92 -24.32 17.10
C GLY A 130 23.89 -23.21 16.91
N SER A 131 22.70 -23.56 16.41
CA SER A 131 21.60 -22.60 16.21
C SER A 131 20.24 -23.31 16.21
N ASP A 132 19.20 -22.57 16.59
CA ASP A 132 17.80 -23.03 16.55
C ASP A 132 17.37 -23.49 15.14
N VAL A 133 17.83 -22.79 14.08
CA VAL A 133 17.53 -23.18 12.68
C VAL A 133 18.03 -24.59 12.37
N SER A 134 19.27 -24.90 12.77
CA SER A 134 19.85 -26.22 12.53
C SER A 134 19.21 -27.32 13.39
N LEU A 135 18.78 -27.00 14.61
CA LEU A 135 17.99 -27.90 15.45
C LEU A 135 16.62 -28.20 14.85
N ASN A 136 15.88 -27.17 14.42
CA ASN A 136 14.56 -27.33 13.82
C ASN A 136 14.61 -28.15 12.52
N LEU A 137 15.64 -27.94 11.70
CA LEU A 137 15.88 -28.77 10.51
C LEU A 137 16.12 -30.23 10.88
N HIS A 138 16.89 -30.48 11.94
CA HIS A 138 17.11 -31.83 12.44
C HIS A 138 15.81 -32.50 12.89
N ILE A 139 14.98 -31.80 13.67
CA ILE A 139 13.67 -32.31 14.12
C ILE A 139 12.77 -32.67 12.93
N LYS A 140 12.71 -31.80 11.92
CA LYS A 140 11.93 -32.04 10.70
C LYS A 140 12.36 -33.33 9.98
N ILE A 141 13.66 -33.56 9.84
CA ILE A 141 14.20 -34.67 9.04
C ILE A 141 14.28 -35.98 9.83
N LYS A 142 14.63 -35.94 11.12
CA LYS A 142 14.92 -37.14 11.93
C LYS A 142 13.80 -37.58 12.84
N HIS A 143 12.90 -36.68 13.19
CA HIS A 143 11.81 -36.94 14.13
C HIS A 143 10.45 -36.69 13.51
N ASN A 144 10.35 -36.58 12.17
CA ASN A 144 9.11 -36.28 11.45
C ASN A 144 8.32 -35.11 12.07
N GLY A 145 9.02 -34.15 12.68
CA GLY A 145 8.40 -33.11 13.50
C GLY A 145 7.91 -31.89 12.71
N GLY A 146 7.82 -31.97 11.38
CA GLY A 146 7.33 -30.88 10.54
C GLY A 146 8.17 -29.59 10.60
N SER A 147 7.69 -28.54 9.93
CA SER A 147 8.28 -27.20 10.08
C SER A 147 7.89 -26.56 11.41
N LYS A 148 8.65 -25.54 11.87
CA LYS A 148 8.32 -24.80 13.10
C LYS A 148 6.91 -24.21 13.03
N THR A 149 6.55 -23.61 11.90
CA THR A 149 5.23 -23.00 11.68
C THR A 149 4.11 -24.04 11.61
N GLU A 150 4.34 -25.22 11.03
CA GLU A 150 3.38 -26.33 11.05
C GLU A 150 3.12 -26.83 12.47
N ARG A 151 4.18 -27.03 13.27
CA ARG A 151 4.05 -27.42 14.68
C ARG A 151 3.25 -26.41 15.49
N GLU A 152 3.56 -25.12 15.35
CA GLU A 152 2.84 -24.06 16.07
C GLU A 152 1.36 -24.01 15.68
N LYS A 153 1.04 -24.14 14.39
CA LYS A 153 -0.36 -24.19 13.91
C LYS A 153 -1.12 -25.40 14.47
N LEU A 154 -0.48 -26.57 14.48
CA LEU A 154 -1.09 -27.78 14.98
C LEU A 154 -1.25 -27.75 16.51
N ALA A 155 -0.26 -27.21 17.23
CA ALA A 155 -0.36 -27.00 18.68
C ALA A 155 -1.52 -26.07 19.05
N LYS A 156 -1.69 -24.95 18.31
CA LYS A 156 -2.86 -24.07 18.46
C LYS A 156 -4.18 -24.81 18.20
N ALA A 157 -4.25 -25.60 17.13
CA ALA A 157 -5.45 -26.37 16.80
C ALA A 157 -5.82 -27.40 17.89
N ILE A 158 -4.83 -28.10 18.44
CA ILE A 158 -5.03 -29.06 19.54
C ILE A 158 -5.53 -28.36 20.80
N LEU A 159 -4.94 -27.22 21.17
CA LEU A 159 -5.39 -26.45 22.34
C LEU A 159 -6.82 -25.94 22.17
N LEU A 160 -7.17 -25.41 21.00
CA LEU A 160 -8.53 -24.97 20.70
C LEU A 160 -9.54 -26.14 20.77
N ALA A 161 -9.20 -27.29 20.18
CA ALA A 161 -10.04 -28.48 20.26
C ALA A 161 -10.23 -28.96 21.71
N LYS A 162 -9.17 -28.91 22.54
CA LYS A 162 -9.22 -29.25 23.97
C LYS A 162 -10.14 -28.31 24.77
N MET A 163 -10.17 -27.01 24.44
CA MET A 163 -11.07 -26.04 25.06
C MET A 163 -12.54 -26.29 24.67
N ASN A 164 -12.79 -26.65 23.42
CA ASN A 164 -14.14 -26.85 22.88
C ASN A 164 -14.71 -28.27 23.11
N LYS A 165 -13.91 -29.20 23.65
CA LYS A 165 -14.21 -30.64 23.81
C LYS A 165 -14.50 -31.36 22.48
N ASP A 166 -13.89 -30.89 21.40
CA ASP A 166 -14.03 -31.47 20.07
C ASP A 166 -13.01 -32.61 19.82
N GLU A 167 -13.25 -33.40 18.77
CA GLU A 167 -12.33 -34.47 18.37
C GLU A 167 -10.96 -33.90 17.94
N ILE A 168 -9.89 -34.43 18.54
CA ILE A 168 -8.52 -34.01 18.27
C ILE A 168 -8.17 -34.36 16.81
N PRO A 169 -7.68 -33.40 15.99
CA PRO A 169 -7.26 -33.66 14.62
C PRO A 169 -6.21 -34.78 14.59
N LYS A 170 -6.36 -35.76 13.67
CA LYS A 170 -5.39 -36.84 13.49
C LYS A 170 -4.00 -36.25 13.17
N LEU A 171 -3.04 -36.51 14.06
CA LEU A 171 -1.67 -36.05 13.90
C LEU A 171 -0.91 -36.92 12.89
N ASN A 172 -0.17 -36.27 11.98
CA ASN A 172 0.81 -36.90 11.09
C ASN A 172 2.25 -36.41 11.38
N ILE A 173 2.43 -35.75 12.52
CA ILE A 173 3.67 -35.08 12.92
C ILE A 173 3.93 -35.43 14.39
N ASP A 174 5.17 -35.80 14.70
CA ASP A 174 5.57 -36.08 16.07
C ASP A 174 6.04 -34.77 16.75
N PHE A 175 5.41 -34.45 17.88
CA PHE A 175 5.79 -33.29 18.67
C PHE A 175 7.01 -33.61 19.55
N PRO A 176 7.92 -32.65 19.74
CA PRO A 176 8.97 -32.80 20.74
C PRO A 176 8.39 -33.02 22.14
N PRO A 177 9.04 -33.82 23.00
CA PRO A 177 8.60 -34.01 24.38
C PRO A 177 8.45 -32.68 25.12
N GLY A 178 7.33 -32.51 25.85
CA GLY A 178 7.02 -31.27 26.59
C GLY A 178 6.70 -30.03 25.75
N TYR A 179 6.66 -30.14 24.41
CA TYR A 179 6.41 -28.99 23.54
C TYR A 179 5.02 -28.38 23.74
N LEU A 180 3.99 -29.21 23.91
CA LEU A 180 2.62 -28.74 24.08
C LEU A 180 2.41 -28.05 25.44
N ASP A 181 3.05 -28.54 26.51
CA ASP A 181 2.92 -27.96 27.85
C ASP A 181 3.56 -26.57 27.91
N ASN A 182 4.77 -26.44 27.37
CA ASN A 182 5.46 -25.15 27.25
C ASN A 182 4.67 -24.17 26.35
N PHE A 183 4.00 -24.68 25.32
CA PHE A 183 3.19 -23.87 24.43
C PHE A 183 1.89 -23.40 25.12
N GLU A 184 1.26 -24.25 25.94
CA GLU A 184 0.11 -23.87 26.76
C GLU A 184 0.47 -22.76 27.76
N GLU A 185 1.63 -22.86 28.41
CA GLU A 185 2.14 -21.85 29.33
C GLU A 185 2.44 -20.51 28.62
N TYR A 186 3.09 -20.55 27.46
CA TYR A 186 3.34 -19.36 26.64
C TYR A 186 2.03 -18.63 26.27
N ILE A 187 1.00 -19.37 25.86
CA ILE A 187 -0.30 -18.77 25.50
C ILE A 187 -1.00 -18.16 26.73
N LYS A 188 -0.90 -18.81 27.91
CA LYS A 188 -1.44 -18.24 29.15
C LYS A 188 -0.77 -16.91 29.50
N GLN A 189 0.56 -16.85 29.39
CA GLN A 189 1.32 -15.62 29.64
C GLN A 189 0.96 -14.49 28.66
N ASP A 190 0.79 -14.80 27.36
CA ASP A 190 0.37 -13.80 26.36
C ASP A 190 -1.05 -13.27 26.64
N LEU A 191 -1.99 -14.12 27.09
CA LEU A 191 -3.35 -13.71 27.46
C LEU A 191 -3.38 -12.86 28.74
N GLU A 192 -2.57 -13.21 29.74
CA GLU A 192 -2.45 -12.43 30.98
C GLU A 192 -1.84 -11.04 30.72
N GLN A 193 -0.90 -10.92 29.78
CA GLN A 193 -0.35 -9.62 29.38
C GLN A 193 -1.40 -8.73 28.71
N GLN A 194 -2.24 -9.30 27.83
CA GLN A 194 -3.32 -8.54 27.18
C GLN A 194 -4.38 -8.06 28.16
N GLN A 195 -4.74 -8.86 29.18
CA GLN A 195 -5.72 -8.45 30.21
C GLN A 195 -5.19 -7.35 31.14
N ASN A 196 -3.88 -7.29 31.36
CA ASN A 196 -3.26 -6.21 32.13
C ASN A 196 -3.16 -4.88 31.35
N GLU A 197 -3.14 -4.94 30.01
CA GLU A 197 -3.15 -3.75 29.14
C GLU A 197 -4.58 -3.19 28.93
N GLU A 198 -5.61 -4.03 28.97
CA GLU A 198 -7.02 -3.62 28.82
C GLU A 198 -7.64 -2.95 30.07
N GLY A 199 -6.97 -3.01 31.23
CA GLY A 199 -7.40 -2.32 32.46
C GLY A 199 -7.24 -0.79 32.47
N GLN A 200 -6.75 -0.20 31.39
CA GLN A 200 -6.47 1.24 31.29
C GLN A 200 -6.99 1.93 30.02
N VAL A 201 -8.00 1.41 29.31
CA VAL A 201 -8.68 2.21 28.26
C VAL A 201 -10.16 1.87 28.23
N ASP A 202 -10.92 2.58 29.06
CA ASP A 202 -12.36 2.65 28.89
C ASP A 202 -12.69 3.61 27.73
N GLN A 203 -13.58 3.16 26.84
CA GLN A 203 -14.18 3.89 25.72
C GLN A 203 -13.34 4.04 24.43
N THR A 204 -13.44 3.08 23.51
CA THR A 204 -14.04 3.31 22.18
C THR A 204 -14.13 2.00 21.39
N SER A 205 -15.33 1.74 20.87
CA SER A 205 -15.72 0.50 20.22
C SER A 205 -15.08 0.31 18.83
N SER A 206 -14.98 -0.96 18.46
CA SER A 206 -14.92 -1.52 17.09
C SER A 206 -13.55 -1.53 16.41
N LYS A 207 -12.75 -2.57 16.68
CA LYS A 207 -11.73 -3.06 15.75
C LYS A 207 -11.98 -4.52 15.35
N GLN A 208 -12.15 -4.69 14.04
CA GLN A 208 -12.24 -5.96 13.34
C GLN A 208 -10.90 -6.71 13.39
N LEU A 209 -10.99 -8.04 13.34
CA LEU A 209 -9.87 -8.97 13.32
C LEU A 209 -8.96 -8.75 12.10
N GLU A 210 -7.70 -8.39 12.33
CA GLU A 210 -6.58 -8.71 11.42
C GLU A 210 -5.31 -9.08 12.20
N GLN A 211 -4.50 -9.94 11.58
CA GLN A 211 -3.42 -10.75 12.15
C GLN A 211 -2.19 -9.93 12.63
N PRO A 212 -1.41 -10.37 13.64
CA PRO A 212 -0.21 -9.67 14.06
C PRO A 212 1.00 -10.03 13.17
N GLN A 213 1.51 -9.04 12.42
CA GLN A 213 2.86 -9.05 11.88
C GLN A 213 3.85 -8.43 12.87
N LEU A 214 5.06 -8.99 12.88
CA LEU A 214 6.17 -8.69 13.78
C LEU A 214 6.63 -7.23 13.76
N LYS A 215 6.98 -6.75 14.95
CA LYS A 215 7.51 -5.41 15.26
C LYS A 215 8.80 -5.10 14.50
N THR A 216 8.87 -3.90 13.92
CA THR A 216 10.11 -3.11 13.85
C THR A 216 9.85 -1.74 14.43
N GLU A 217 10.61 -1.40 15.46
CA GLU A 217 10.66 -0.10 16.10
C GLU A 217 11.09 0.99 15.10
N ASN A 218 10.41 2.13 15.12
CA ASN A 218 11.09 3.43 15.02
C ASN A 218 10.19 4.55 15.56
N LYS A 219 10.86 5.47 16.27
CA LYS A 219 10.30 6.49 17.14
C LYS A 219 9.58 7.60 16.35
N ASN A 220 8.48 8.06 16.97
CA ASN A 220 7.75 9.30 16.70
C ASN A 220 8.65 10.49 16.37
N ILE A 221 8.22 11.31 15.40
CA ILE A 221 8.07 12.77 15.45
C ILE A 221 7.09 13.14 14.31
N GLU A 222 6.32 14.22 14.52
CA GLU A 222 5.37 14.88 13.60
C GLU A 222 3.93 14.33 13.52
N THR A 223 3.12 14.69 14.51
CA THR A 223 1.66 14.81 14.35
C THR A 223 1.21 16.09 15.04
N GLN A 224 1.31 17.21 14.32
CA GLN A 224 0.68 18.48 14.71
C GLN A 224 0.17 19.27 13.50
N GLU A 225 0.68 19.04 12.30
CA GLU A 225 0.25 19.76 11.08
C GLU A 225 -0.97 19.14 10.36
N GLN A 226 -1.32 17.88 10.64
CA GLN A 226 -2.41 17.20 9.92
C GLN A 226 -3.82 17.55 10.44
N THR A 227 -3.95 18.08 11.65
CA THR A 227 -5.26 18.45 12.22
C THR A 227 -5.74 19.81 11.70
N GLU A 228 -4.85 20.78 11.46
CA GLU A 228 -5.23 22.10 10.95
C GLU A 228 -5.71 22.08 9.49
N SER A 229 -5.21 21.13 8.68
CA SER A 229 -5.64 20.96 7.28
C SER A 229 -7.03 20.34 7.15
N LEU A 230 -7.50 19.57 8.14
CA LEU A 230 -8.84 18.96 8.09
C LEU A 230 -9.93 19.98 8.41
N ASP A 231 -9.68 20.88 9.37
CA ASP A 231 -10.65 21.91 9.76
C ASP A 231 -10.85 22.97 8.65
N GLN A 232 -9.79 23.33 7.91
CA GLN A 232 -9.91 24.20 6.74
C GLN A 232 -10.68 23.55 5.57
N MET A 233 -10.65 22.22 5.43
CA MET A 233 -11.43 21.52 4.41
C MET A 233 -12.93 21.40 4.79
N VAL A 234 -13.26 21.44 6.09
CA VAL A 234 -14.65 21.41 6.56
C VAL A 234 -15.32 22.78 6.45
N GLU A 235 -14.59 23.88 6.65
CA GLU A 235 -15.13 25.23 6.43
C GLU A 235 -15.41 25.52 4.96
N ASN A 236 -14.49 25.16 4.05
CA ASN A 236 -14.69 25.36 2.61
C ASN A 236 -15.92 24.59 2.06
N LYS A 237 -16.24 23.41 2.62
CA LYS A 237 -17.43 22.65 2.21
C LYS A 237 -18.74 23.29 2.66
N LYS A 238 -18.76 24.05 3.76
CA LYS A 238 -19.95 24.77 4.22
C LYS A 238 -20.25 25.99 3.35
N ASP A 239 -19.22 26.65 2.86
CA ASP A 239 -19.37 27.79 1.94
C ASP A 239 -19.88 27.35 0.56
N ASP A 240 -19.43 26.21 0.06
CA ASP A 240 -19.92 25.62 -1.19
C ASP A 240 -21.40 25.18 -1.08
N GLU A 241 -21.80 24.63 0.07
CA GLU A 241 -23.20 24.25 0.34
C GLU A 241 -24.12 25.49 0.42
N LEU A 242 -23.63 26.58 1.00
CA LEU A 242 -24.35 27.86 1.07
C LEU A 242 -24.53 28.50 -0.33
N GLN A 243 -23.50 28.43 -1.19
CA GLN A 243 -23.59 28.90 -2.57
C GLN A 243 -24.58 28.09 -3.40
N LEU A 244 -24.61 26.76 -3.22
CA LEU A 244 -25.57 25.88 -3.90
C LEU A 244 -27.01 26.20 -3.48
N GLN A 245 -27.23 26.49 -2.19
CA GLN A 245 -28.54 26.85 -1.66
C GLN A 245 -29.02 28.23 -2.16
N GLN A 246 -28.11 29.19 -2.32
CA GLN A 246 -28.41 30.48 -2.95
C GLN A 246 -28.75 30.34 -4.44
N LEU A 247 -28.04 29.50 -5.19
CA LEU A 247 -28.30 29.23 -6.61
C LEU A 247 -29.68 28.57 -6.81
N LEU A 248 -30.01 27.58 -5.98
CA LEU A 248 -31.32 26.92 -5.98
C LEU A 248 -32.46 27.89 -5.62
N SER A 249 -32.22 28.85 -4.74
CA SER A 249 -33.20 29.90 -4.42
C SER A 249 -33.44 30.85 -5.59
N HIS A 250 -32.40 31.18 -6.36
CA HIS A 250 -32.50 31.99 -7.58
C HIS A 250 -33.26 31.27 -8.69
N LEU A 251 -33.01 29.98 -8.89
CA LEU A 251 -33.72 29.15 -9.85
C LEU A 251 -35.21 28.97 -9.48
N LYS A 252 -35.54 28.89 -8.18
CA LYS A 252 -36.94 28.88 -7.72
C LYS A 252 -37.67 30.20 -7.93
N LYS A 253 -36.98 31.34 -7.84
CA LYS A 253 -37.56 32.68 -8.10
C LYS A 253 -37.83 32.93 -9.59
N ASN A 254 -37.05 32.32 -10.48
CA ASN A 254 -37.20 32.46 -11.93
C ASN A 254 -38.20 31.49 -12.58
N LYS A 255 -38.90 30.66 -11.79
CA LYS A 255 -39.98 29.77 -12.28
C LYS A 255 -41.33 30.48 -12.55
N ASN A 256 -41.42 31.80 -12.45
CA ASN A 256 -42.63 32.58 -12.76
C ASN A 256 -42.67 33.17 -14.18
N TYR A 257 -41.82 32.68 -15.09
CA TYR A 257 -41.88 33.02 -16.52
C TYR A 257 -41.84 31.74 -17.37
N PHE A 258 -42.80 30.84 -17.15
CA PHE A 258 -43.33 29.90 -18.15
C PHE A 258 -44.74 29.50 -17.72
#